data_AF-X8DU30-F1
#
_entry.id   AF-X8DU30-F1
#
_cell.length_a   1.000
_cell.length_b   1.000
_cell.length_c   1.000
_cell.angle_alpha   90.00
_cell.angle_beta   90.00
_cell.angle_gamma   90.00
#
_symmetry.space_group_name_H-M   'P 1'
#
loop_
_entity.id
_entity.type
_entity.pdbx_description
1 polymer ?
#
loop_
_entity_poly.entity_id
_entity_poly.type
_entity_poly.pdbx_seq_one_letter_code
_entity_poly.pdbx_strand_id
1 'polypeptide(L)'
;MLNNASGRPLLDKNRRSQALAAAIVLDLALAQRVRPATHGEPTKAGHLLVLQAPDIGDPVLDRAIHRLRRRPMDPAEAITKVGRGVESQMLHRLEITGDIHTVRTGSRLFPEKYWPVTNNERANAVRQGVTDVLFHYAPPRPAPPRSSRCCTGSMDSTRS
;
A
#
# COMPACT_ATOMS: atom_id res chain seq x y z
N MET A 1 -6.01 -6.08 7.20
CA MET A 1 -6.73 -4.79 7.35
C MET A 1 -8.22 -5.02 7.48
N LEU A 2 -8.86 -5.67 6.51
CA LEU A 2 -10.28 -6.05 6.59
C LEU A 2 -10.46 -7.44 7.22
N ASN A 3 -11.55 -7.61 7.97
CA ASN A 3 -12.09 -8.91 8.33
C ASN A 3 -12.84 -9.48 7.13
N ASN A 4 -12.51 -10.69 6.72
CA ASN A 4 -13.19 -11.35 5.61
C ASN A 4 -14.67 -11.65 5.92
N ALA A 5 -14.98 -12.01 7.16
CA ALA A 5 -16.34 -12.40 7.55
C ALA A 5 -17.28 -11.19 7.63
N SER A 6 -16.79 -10.05 8.13
CA SER A 6 -17.63 -8.86 8.34
C SER A 6 -17.42 -7.74 7.32
N GLY A 7 -16.37 -7.81 6.49
CA GLY A 7 -15.99 -6.72 5.59
C GLY A 7 -15.59 -5.43 6.33
N ARG A 8 -15.31 -5.53 7.63
CA ARG A 8 -14.98 -4.38 8.50
C ARG A 8 -13.49 -4.29 8.80
N PRO A 9 -12.94 -3.08 8.99
CA PRO A 9 -11.57 -2.94 9.45
C PRO A 9 -11.40 -3.45 10.89
N LEU A 10 -10.31 -4.19 11.18
CA LEU A 10 -10.01 -4.69 12.54
C LEU A 10 -9.42 -3.61 13.46
N LEU A 11 -8.65 -2.69 12.90
CA LEU A 11 -7.95 -1.64 13.62
C LEU A 11 -8.75 -0.34 13.55
N ASP A 12 -8.59 0.57 14.51
CA ASP A 12 -9.13 1.93 14.40
C ASP A 12 -8.45 2.71 13.27
N LYS A 13 -9.10 3.79 12.82
CA LYS A 13 -8.69 4.56 11.65
C LYS A 13 -7.26 5.10 11.73
N ASN A 14 -6.83 5.53 12.91
CA ASN A 14 -5.50 6.13 13.08
C ASN A 14 -4.43 5.05 13.01
N ARG A 15 -4.61 3.94 13.75
CA ARG A 15 -3.67 2.80 13.70
C ARG A 15 -3.59 2.19 12.31
N ARG A 16 -4.72 2.07 11.59
CA ARG A 16 -4.72 1.61 10.19
C ARG A 16 -3.90 2.51 9.29
N SER A 17 -4.15 3.81 9.34
CA SER A 17 -3.46 4.78 8.49
C SER A 17 -1.95 4.79 8.76
N GLN A 18 -1.55 4.67 10.03
CA GLN A 18 -0.16 4.61 10.43
C GLN A 18 0.52 3.31 9.95
N ALA A 19 -0.13 2.16 10.14
CA ALA A 19 0.40 0.87 9.69
C ALA A 19 0.55 0.81 8.15
N LEU A 20 -0.45 1.32 7.41
CA LEU A 20 -0.38 1.42 5.95
C LEU A 20 0.76 2.34 5.50
N ALA A 21 0.94 3.47 6.17
CA ALA A 21 2.02 4.40 5.84
C ALA A 21 3.41 3.81 6.14
N ALA A 22 3.57 3.13 7.28
CA ALA A 22 4.82 2.46 7.62
C ALA A 22 5.17 1.36 6.61
N ALA A 23 4.17 0.57 6.19
CA ALA A 23 4.37 -0.44 5.15
C ALA A 23 4.81 0.18 3.81
N ILE A 24 4.22 1.31 3.42
CA ILE A 24 4.63 2.03 2.20
C ILE A 24 6.07 2.54 2.31
N VAL A 25 6.44 3.16 3.44
CA VAL A 25 7.81 3.64 3.64
C VAL A 25 8.81 2.47 3.60
N LEU A 26 8.44 1.32 4.15
CA LEU A 26 9.23 0.10 4.08
C LEU A 26 9.35 -0.41 2.64
N ASP A 27 8.27 -0.47 1.87
CA ASP A 27 8.28 -0.88 0.46
C ASP A 27 9.20 0.04 -0.37
N LEU A 28 9.17 1.35 -0.10
CA LEU A 28 10.05 2.32 -0.74
C LEU A 28 11.53 2.11 -0.37
N ALA A 29 11.81 1.77 0.88
CA ALA A 29 13.16 1.44 1.32
C ALA A 29 13.67 0.15 0.67
N LEU A 30 12.83 -0.89 0.61
CA LEU A 30 13.14 -2.15 -0.06
C LEU A 30 13.39 -1.94 -1.57
N ALA A 31 12.60 -1.09 -2.22
CA ALA A 31 12.78 -0.70 -3.62
C ALA A 31 13.98 0.25 -3.86
N GLN A 32 14.79 0.52 -2.84
CA GLN A 32 15.95 1.42 -2.91
C GLN A 32 15.58 2.82 -3.40
N ARG A 33 14.40 3.30 -3.02
CA ARG A 33 13.89 4.64 -3.37
C ARG A 33 14.09 5.65 -2.25
N VAL A 34 14.16 5.17 -1.01
CA VAL A 34 14.37 6.00 0.17
C VAL A 34 15.40 5.34 1.06
N ARG A 35 16.29 6.14 1.67
CA ARG A 35 17.18 5.68 2.74
C ARG A 35 17.37 6.74 3.81
N PRO A 36 17.75 6.35 5.04
CA PRO A 36 18.23 7.30 6.03
C PRO A 36 19.49 8.03 5.55
N ALA A 37 19.58 9.30 5.89
CA ALA A 37 20.74 10.13 5.63
C ALA A 37 21.90 9.69 6.52
N THR A 38 23.09 9.61 5.94
CA THR A 38 24.34 9.31 6.65
C THR A 38 25.08 10.60 7.02
N HIS A 39 26.09 10.50 7.88
CA HIS A 39 26.91 11.65 8.23
C HIS A 39 27.64 12.21 6.99
N GLY A 40 27.72 13.54 6.86
CA GLY A 40 28.33 14.21 5.70
C GLY A 40 27.36 14.57 4.57
N GLU A 41 26.08 14.25 4.70
CA GLU A 41 25.06 14.59 3.71
C GLU A 41 24.41 15.96 3.98
N PRO A 42 23.77 16.60 2.97
CA PRO A 42 23.18 17.94 3.11
C PRO A 42 21.95 17.99 4.03
N THR A 43 21.60 16.88 4.69
CA THR A 43 20.48 16.77 5.61
C THR A 43 20.96 16.14 6.92
N LYS A 44 20.31 16.51 8.03
CA LYS A 44 20.53 15.88 9.33
C LYS A 44 20.50 14.35 9.24
N ALA A 45 21.53 13.72 9.82
CA ALA A 45 21.65 12.26 9.87
C ALA A 45 20.36 11.61 10.41
N GLY A 46 19.98 10.48 9.81
CA GLY A 46 18.77 9.74 10.14
C GLY A 46 17.48 10.23 9.48
N HIS A 47 17.50 11.38 8.78
CA HIS A 47 16.34 11.82 7.98
C HIS A 47 16.24 11.03 6.69
N LEU A 48 15.02 10.79 6.21
CA LEU A 48 14.79 10.08 4.96
C LEU A 48 15.15 10.97 3.77
N LEU A 49 16.04 10.46 2.92
CA LEU A 49 16.39 11.01 1.63
C LEU A 49 15.73 10.19 0.52
N VAL A 50 15.15 10.89 -0.44
CA VAL A 50 14.62 10.27 -1.66
C VAL A 50 15.74 10.16 -2.68
N LEU A 51 15.98 8.95 -3.15
CA LEU A 51 16.97 8.64 -4.17
C LEU A 51 16.39 8.92 -5.56
N GLN A 52 17.23 9.44 -6.46
CA GLN A 52 16.86 9.64 -7.86
C GLN A 52 16.73 8.28 -8.54
N ALA A 53 15.53 7.96 -9.00
CA ALA A 53 15.22 6.71 -9.68
C ALA A 53 13.96 6.89 -10.54
N PRO A 54 13.76 6.04 -11.57
CA PRO A 54 12.52 5.99 -12.33
C PRO A 54 11.30 5.73 -11.43
N ASP A 55 10.15 6.24 -11.88
CA ASP A 55 8.87 6.01 -11.22
C ASP A 55 8.61 4.50 -11.04
N ILE A 56 7.96 4.14 -9.94
CA ILE A 56 7.74 2.74 -9.57
C ILE A 56 6.62 2.13 -10.43
N GLY A 57 5.76 2.99 -11.02
CA GLY A 57 4.57 2.56 -11.76
C GLY A 57 3.42 2.15 -10.82
N ASP A 58 3.56 2.44 -9.53
CA ASP A 58 2.52 2.21 -8.54
C ASP A 58 1.99 3.55 -8.01
N PRO A 59 0.73 3.93 -8.32
CA PRO A 59 0.18 5.23 -7.95
C PRO A 59 0.19 5.54 -6.44
N VAL A 60 0.21 4.52 -5.59
CA VAL A 60 0.28 4.70 -4.13
C VAL A 60 1.72 5.02 -3.71
N LEU A 61 2.69 4.28 -4.24
CA LEU A 61 4.10 4.47 -3.95
C LEU A 61 4.64 5.77 -4.59
N ASP A 62 4.24 6.06 -5.82
CA ASP A 62 4.65 7.28 -6.54
C ASP A 62 4.13 8.54 -5.84
N ARG A 63 2.88 8.50 -5.35
CA ARG A 63 2.32 9.60 -4.54
C ARG A 63 3.09 9.76 -3.22
N ALA A 64 3.46 8.67 -2.56
CA ALA A 64 4.22 8.72 -1.33
C ALA A 64 5.61 9.32 -1.57
N ILE A 65 6.33 8.88 -2.61
CA ILE A 65 7.60 9.48 -3.05
C ILE A 65 7.44 10.98 -3.30
N HIS A 66 6.40 11.39 -4.03
CA HIS A 66 6.19 12.81 -4.33
C HIS A 66 6.01 13.66 -3.07
N ARG A 67 5.39 13.11 -2.02
CA ARG A 67 5.28 13.79 -0.72
C ARG A 67 6.63 13.86 0.01
N LEU A 68 7.42 12.80 -0.03
CA LEU A 68 8.73 12.73 0.62
C LEU A 68 9.78 13.60 -0.08
N ARG A 69 9.68 13.78 -1.41
CA ARG A 69 10.59 14.65 -2.20
C ARG A 69 10.52 16.12 -1.81
N ARG A 70 9.43 16.58 -1.20
CA ARG A 70 9.23 18.00 -0.87
C ARG A 70 10.21 18.52 0.16
N ARG A 71 10.57 17.69 1.13
CA ARG A 71 11.48 18.08 2.22
C ARG A 71 12.04 16.81 2.87
N PRO A 72 13.33 16.77 3.20
CA PRO A 72 13.87 15.73 4.06
C PRO A 72 13.22 15.77 5.45
N MET A 73 12.81 14.61 5.96
CA MET A 73 12.09 14.49 7.23
C MET A 73 12.50 13.21 7.96
N ASP A 74 12.32 13.16 9.27
CA ASP A 74 12.57 11.93 10.03
C ASP A 74 11.55 10.83 9.66
N PRO A 75 11.83 9.55 9.98
CA PRO A 75 10.94 8.45 9.63
C PRO A 75 9.53 8.55 10.25
N ALA A 76 9.39 9.11 11.45
CA ALA A 76 8.10 9.24 12.12
C ALA A 76 7.23 10.31 11.45
N GLU A 77 7.84 11.44 11.08
CA GLU A 77 7.19 12.50 10.28
C GLU A 77 6.80 11.98 8.90
N ALA A 78 7.67 11.18 8.26
CA ALA A 78 7.38 10.54 6.97
C ALA A 78 6.14 9.65 7.04
N ILE A 79 6.05 8.77 8.04
CA ILE A 79 4.88 7.91 8.26
C ILE A 79 3.61 8.76 8.44
N THR A 80 3.70 9.82 9.25
CA THR A 80 2.57 10.71 9.51
C THR A 80 2.09 11.41 8.23
N LYS A 81 3.01 11.90 7.39
CA LYS A 81 2.66 12.58 6.13
C LYS A 81 2.18 11.64 5.06
N VAL A 82 2.75 10.44 4.94
CA VAL A 82 2.27 9.42 4.00
C VAL A 82 0.89 8.92 4.40
N GLY A 83 0.63 8.74 5.70
CA GLY A 83 -0.65 8.23 6.23
C GLY A 83 -1.87 9.09 5.93
N ARG A 84 -1.70 10.39 5.64
CA ARG A 84 -2.82 11.29 5.32
C ARG A 84 -3.53 10.85 4.04
N GLY A 85 -4.73 10.28 4.18
CA GLY A 85 -5.60 9.87 3.08
C GLY A 85 -5.18 8.59 2.36
N VAL A 86 -4.20 7.86 2.91
CA VAL A 86 -3.69 6.62 2.29
C VAL A 86 -4.74 5.51 2.27
N GLU A 87 -5.55 5.43 3.33
CA GLU A 87 -6.58 4.42 3.46
C GLU A 87 -7.63 4.57 2.36
N SER A 88 -8.16 5.78 2.15
CA SER A 88 -9.18 6.02 1.13
C SER A 88 -8.66 5.70 -0.27
N GLN A 89 -7.39 6.01 -0.55
CA GLN A 89 -6.76 5.66 -1.82
C GLN A 89 -6.61 4.14 -1.99
N MET A 90 -6.23 3.42 -0.91
CA MET A 90 -6.08 1.97 -0.95
C MET A 90 -7.42 1.27 -1.16
N LEU A 91 -8.45 1.68 -0.42
CA LEU A 91 -9.80 1.13 -0.58
C LEU A 91 -10.35 1.38 -1.98
N HIS A 92 -10.16 2.59 -2.51
CA HIS A 92 -10.58 2.90 -3.88
C HIS A 92 -9.86 2.03 -4.92
N ARG A 93 -8.56 1.74 -4.71
CA ARG A 93 -7.82 0.84 -5.60
C ARG A 93 -8.33 -0.59 -5.53
N LEU A 94 -8.57 -1.10 -4.32
CA LEU A 94 -9.11 -2.45 -4.12
C LEU A 94 -10.50 -2.59 -4.74
N GLU A 95 -11.28 -1.51 -4.76
CA GLU A 95 -12.58 -1.46 -5.43
C GLU A 95 -12.43 -1.48 -6.96
N ILE A 96 -11.49 -0.71 -7.52
CA ILE A 96 -11.19 -0.72 -8.96
C ILE A 96 -10.63 -2.08 -9.41
N THR A 97 -9.80 -2.74 -8.61
CA THR A 97 -9.25 -4.07 -8.93
C THR A 97 -10.26 -5.20 -8.76
N GLY A 98 -11.45 -4.91 -8.20
CA GLY A 98 -12.50 -5.90 -7.95
C GLY A 98 -12.21 -6.80 -6.75
N ASP A 99 -11.24 -6.45 -5.90
CA ASP A 99 -10.93 -7.23 -4.70
C ASP A 99 -11.98 -7.01 -3.60
N ILE A 100 -12.62 -5.84 -3.59
CA ILE A 100 -13.69 -5.47 -2.66
C ILE A 100 -14.80 -4.71 -3.39
N HIS A 101 -15.98 -4.61 -2.78
CA HIS A 101 -17.02 -3.66 -3.17
C HIS A 101 -17.44 -2.80 -1.98
N THR A 102 -17.82 -1.54 -2.20
CA THR A 102 -18.37 -0.70 -1.13
C THR A 102 -19.86 -0.94 -0.97
N VAL A 103 -20.29 -1.36 0.23
CA VAL A 103 -21.71 -1.42 0.59
C VAL A 103 -22.03 -0.38 1.66
N ARG A 104 -23.16 0.30 1.49
CA ARG A 104 -23.71 1.28 2.44
C ARG A 104 -24.98 0.69 3.05
N THR A 105 -24.98 0.54 4.37
CA THR A 105 -26.09 0.05 5.18
C THR A 105 -26.43 1.10 6.23
N GLY A 106 -27.55 0.97 6.91
CA GLY A 106 -27.96 1.85 8.01
C GLY A 106 -28.99 2.88 7.57
N SER A 107 -29.49 3.65 8.54
CA SER A 107 -30.48 4.68 8.29
C SER A 107 -29.83 5.91 7.65
N ARG A 108 -30.64 6.79 7.06
CA ARG A 108 -30.17 8.06 6.46
C ARG A 108 -29.35 8.93 7.43
N LEU A 109 -29.59 8.78 8.74
CA LEU A 109 -28.91 9.52 9.81
C LEU A 109 -27.60 8.84 10.27
N PHE A 110 -27.48 7.52 10.12
CA PHE A 110 -26.30 6.76 10.53
C PHE A 110 -25.87 5.80 9.42
N PRO A 111 -25.30 6.31 8.32
CA PRO A 111 -24.81 5.48 7.24
C PRO A 111 -23.57 4.70 7.70
N GLU A 112 -23.68 3.38 7.72
CA GLU A 112 -22.58 2.46 7.96
C GLU A 112 -21.98 1.99 6.63
N LYS A 113 -20.65 1.97 6.55
CA LYS A 113 -19.91 1.50 5.38
C LYS A 113 -19.16 0.23 5.73
N TYR A 114 -19.30 -0.78 4.88
CA TYR A 114 -18.48 -1.99 4.95
C TYR A 114 -18.02 -2.40 3.55
N TRP A 115 -16.95 -3.19 3.49
CA TRP A 115 -16.29 -3.59 2.26
C TRP A 115 -16.22 -5.13 2.18
N PRO A 116 -17.28 -5.80 1.71
CA PRO A 116 -17.22 -7.23 1.43
C PRO A 116 -16.04 -7.54 0.52
N VAL A 117 -15.30 -8.59 0.87
CA VAL A 117 -14.15 -9.03 0.10
C VAL A 117 -14.62 -10.02 -0.97
N THR A 118 -14.45 -9.64 -2.23
CA THR A 118 -14.87 -10.43 -3.40
C THR A 118 -13.82 -11.46 -3.78
N ASN A 119 -12.54 -11.08 -3.73
CA ASN A 119 -11.41 -11.98 -3.96
C ASN A 119 -10.53 -12.08 -2.71
N ASN A 120 -10.48 -13.29 -2.14
CA ASN A 120 -9.70 -13.58 -0.94
C ASN A 120 -8.38 -14.32 -1.22
N GLU A 121 -8.09 -14.73 -2.46
CA GLU A 121 -6.92 -15.54 -2.79
C GLU A 121 -5.62 -14.86 -2.34
N ARG A 122 -5.47 -13.59 -2.69
CA ARG A 122 -4.29 -12.79 -2.32
C ARG A 122 -4.15 -12.63 -0.81
N ALA A 123 -5.26 -12.42 -0.10
CA ALA A 123 -5.25 -12.30 1.35
C ALA A 123 -4.92 -13.63 2.04
N ASN A 124 -5.45 -14.74 1.52
CA ASN A 124 -5.18 -16.09 2.02
C ASN A 124 -3.73 -16.49 1.79
N ALA A 125 -3.15 -16.20 0.63
CA ALA A 125 -1.74 -16.46 0.35
C ALA A 125 -0.81 -15.72 1.33
N VAL A 126 -1.13 -14.47 1.68
CA VAL A 126 -0.36 -13.71 2.68
C VAL A 126 -0.50 -14.32 4.07
N ARG A 127 -1.73 -14.71 4.48
CA ARG A 127 -1.95 -15.37 5.79
C ARG A 127 -1.19 -16.67 5.89
N GLN A 128 -1.26 -17.51 4.85
CA GLN A 128 -0.51 -18.76 4.78
C GLN A 128 0.99 -18.50 4.89
N GLY A 129 1.53 -17.52 4.15
CA GLY A 129 2.95 -17.15 4.26
C GLY A 129 3.37 -16.74 5.66
N VAL A 130 2.53 -15.96 6.38
CA VAL A 130 2.81 -15.59 7.77
C VAL A 130 2.71 -16.80 8.71
N THR A 131 1.69 -17.64 8.55
CA THR A 131 1.54 -18.89 9.31
C THR A 131 2.74 -19.81 9.11
N ASP A 132 3.23 -19.93 7.88
CA ASP A 132 4.38 -20.77 7.54
C ASP A 132 5.67 -20.27 8.20
N VAL A 133 5.90 -18.96 8.23
CA VAL A 133 7.07 -18.40 8.93
C VAL A 133 6.95 -18.61 10.44
N LEU A 134 5.77 -18.33 11.02
CA LEU A 134 5.60 -18.33 12.48
C LEU A 134 5.51 -19.73 13.09
N PHE A 135 4.86 -20.67 12.41
CA PHE A 135 4.60 -22.00 12.96
C PHE A 135 5.41 -23.11 12.30
N HIS A 136 5.81 -22.92 11.04
CA HIS A 136 6.57 -23.91 10.30
C HIS A 136 8.05 -23.52 10.10
N TYR A 137 8.49 -22.39 10.68
CA TYR A 137 9.84 -21.84 10.54
C TYR A 137 10.31 -21.76 9.08
N ALA A 138 9.37 -21.66 8.13
CA ALA A 138 9.70 -21.54 6.73
C ALA A 138 10.36 -20.19 6.46
N PRO A 139 11.32 -20.10 5.52
CA PRO A 139 11.86 -18.80 5.13
C PRO A 139 10.73 -17.94 4.54
N PRO A 140 10.72 -16.62 4.82
CA PRO A 140 9.71 -15.73 4.27
C PRO A 140 9.80 -15.73 2.75
N ARG A 141 8.71 -16.12 2.08
CA ARG A 141 8.66 -16.06 0.61
C ARG A 141 8.74 -14.59 0.17
N PRO A 142 9.54 -14.27 -0.86
CA PRO A 142 9.52 -12.93 -1.44
C PRO A 142 8.10 -12.61 -1.91
N ALA A 143 7.68 -11.35 -1.74
CA ALA A 143 6.36 -10.91 -2.16
C ALA A 143 6.18 -11.25 -3.65
N PRO A 144 5.05 -11.87 -4.06
CA PRO A 144 4.81 -12.12 -5.47
C PRO A 144 4.83 -10.78 -6.20
N PRO A 145 5.42 -10.69 -7.40
CA PRO A 145 5.42 -9.46 -8.17
C PRO A 145 3.99 -8.96 -8.30
N ARG A 146 3.76 -7.67 -8.03
CA ARG A 146 2.48 -7.04 -8.34
C ARG A 146 2.32 -7.15 -9.86
N SER A 147 1.50 -8.09 -10.31
CA SER A 147 1.15 -8.19 -11.72
C SER A 147 0.42 -6.91 -12.10
N SER A 148 1.14 -5.96 -12.69
CA SER A 148 0.54 -4.99 -13.58
C SER A 148 -0.18 -5.81 -14.62
N ARG A 149 -1.52 -5.82 -14.58
CA ARG A 149 -2.28 -6.23 -15.76
C ARG A 149 -1.88 -5.23 -16.84
N CYS A 150 -0.89 -5.59 -17.65
CA CYS A 150 -0.62 -4.93 -18.90
C CYS A 150 -1.91 -5.05 -19.69
N CYS A 151 -2.55 -3.92 -19.94
CA CYS A 151 -3.59 -3.83 -20.95
C CYS A 151 -2.94 -4.28 -22.26
N THR A 152 -3.17 -5.52 -22.66
CA THR A 152 -2.97 -5.96 -24.04
C THR A 152 -3.96 -5.20 -24.89
N GLY A 153 -3.57 -4.01 -25.33
CA GLY A 153 -4.25 -3.27 -26.37
C GLY A 153 -4.15 -4.08 -27.65
N SER A 154 -5.25 -4.73 -28.02
CA SER A 154 -5.46 -5.28 -29.35
C SER A 154 -5.51 -4.10 -30.33
N MET A 155 -4.38 -3.81 -30.99
CA MET A 155 -4.37 -3.03 -32.22
C MET A 155 -4.80 -3.99 -33.32
N ASP A 156 -6.10 -4.06 -33.57
CA ASP A 156 -6.64 -4.74 -34.74
C ASP A 156 -6.19 -3.99 -35.99
N SER A 157 -5.32 -4.66 -36.74
CA SER A 157 -4.87 -4.29 -38.05
C SER A 157 -5.85 -4.86 -39.07
N THR A 158 -6.64 -4.01 -39.69
CA THR A 158 -7.31 -4.30 -40.97
C THR A 158 -7.26 -3.01 -41.79
N ARG A 159 -6.31 -2.88 -42.73
CA ARG A 159 -6.39 -3.33 -44.15
C ARG A 159 -7.21 -2.32 -44.95
N SER A 160 -6.50 -1.38 -45.61
CA SER A 160 -6.25 -1.30 -47.08
C SER A 160 -7.41 -0.71 -47.85
#